data_AF-A0A2S6S9K8-F1
#
_entry.id   AF-A0A2S6S9K8-F1
#
_cell.length_a   1.000
_cell.length_b   1.000
_cell.length_c   1.000
_cell.angle_alpha   90.00
_cell.angle_beta   90.00
_cell.angle_gamma   90.00
#
_symmetry.space_group_name_H-M   'P 1'
#
loop_
_entity.id
_entity.type
_entity.pdbx_description
1 polymer ?
#
loop_
_entity_poly.entity_id
_entity_poly.type
_entity_poly.pdbx_seq_one_letter_code
_entity_poly.pdbx_strand_id
1 'polypeptide(L)'
;MKTPNGVIYSIKGKKLTNHETNFFKNTNPFGIILFSRNFENRKQIQELIYNLKNVTKNKNIQISVDQEGGKVQRFNNEDFFEYSPQNQFGSIYRKNPKAAKKIAHYFSYLIGYELKNIGIDINYSPVADIFLIMLILSSEIE
;
A
#
# COMPACT_ATOMS: atom_id res chain seq x y z
N MET A 1 -5.92 20.85 18.03
CA MET A 1 -5.92 19.38 18.15
C MET A 1 -4.58 18.95 18.73
N LYS A 2 -4.54 17.91 19.57
CA LYS A 2 -3.28 17.42 20.15
C LYS A 2 -2.47 16.73 19.04
N THR A 3 -1.18 17.06 18.93
CA THR A 3 -0.28 16.44 17.93
C THR A 3 -0.36 14.92 18.01
N PRO A 4 -0.55 14.20 16.88
CA PRO A 4 -0.49 12.74 16.86
C PRO A 4 0.85 12.24 17.38
N ASN A 5 0.84 11.06 18.00
CA ASN A 5 2.07 10.34 18.31
C ASN A 5 2.70 9.85 17.01
N GLY A 6 4.04 9.85 16.93
CA GLY A 6 4.80 9.36 15.77
C GLY A 6 4.79 7.83 15.65
N VAL A 7 3.61 7.22 15.70
CA VAL A 7 3.42 5.77 15.66
C VAL A 7 2.35 5.42 14.63
N ILE A 8 2.63 4.36 13.88
CA ILE A 8 1.69 3.70 12.97
C ILE A 8 1.43 2.31 13.51
N TYR A 9 0.16 1.99 13.75
CA TYR A 9 -0.24 0.66 14.22
C TYR A 9 -0.82 -0.19 13.10
N SER A 10 -1.03 -1.47 13.38
CA SER A 10 -1.86 -2.34 12.57
C SER A 10 -2.83 -3.09 13.47
N ILE A 11 -3.73 -3.85 12.85
CA ILE A 11 -4.72 -4.67 13.55
C ILE A 11 -4.58 -6.14 13.15
N LYS A 12 -5.16 -7.02 13.99
CA LYS A 12 -4.97 -8.46 13.86
C LYS A 12 -5.69 -9.05 12.65
N GLY A 13 -6.89 -8.56 12.33
CA GLY A 13 -7.74 -9.21 11.32
C GLY A 13 -8.61 -8.24 10.53
N LYS A 14 -9.71 -8.76 9.99
CA LYS A 14 -10.61 -8.07 9.06
C LYS A 14 -11.65 -7.18 9.74
N LYS A 15 -11.76 -7.26 11.07
CA LYS A 15 -12.71 -6.49 11.88
C LYS A 15 -12.02 -6.06 13.17
N LEU A 16 -12.43 -4.90 13.69
CA LEU A 16 -11.98 -4.44 14.99
C LEU A 16 -12.53 -5.34 16.09
N THR A 17 -11.64 -5.79 16.98
CA THR A 17 -12.04 -6.40 18.25
C THR A 17 -12.44 -5.34 19.27
N ASN A 18 -13.13 -5.74 20.34
CA ASN A 18 -13.42 -4.84 21.46
C ASN A 18 -12.14 -4.29 22.10
N HIS A 19 -11.09 -5.11 22.18
CA HIS A 19 -9.79 -4.71 22.70
C HIS A 19 -9.13 -3.63 21.83
N GLU A 20 -9.03 -3.85 20.51
CA GLU A 20 -8.49 -2.86 19.58
C GLU A 20 -9.33 -1.59 19.55
N THR A 21 -10.66 -1.72 19.62
CA THR A 21 -11.57 -0.58 19.71
C THR A 21 -11.25 0.27 20.94
N ASN A 22 -11.11 -0.35 22.12
CA ASN A 22 -10.77 0.38 23.34
C ASN A 22 -9.36 0.98 23.28
N PHE A 23 -8.40 0.28 22.68
CA PHE A 23 -7.05 0.79 22.47
C PHE A 23 -7.03 2.05 21.60
N PHE A 24 -7.71 2.05 20.45
CA PHE A 24 -7.74 3.20 19.54
C PHE A 24 -8.57 4.38 20.05
N LYS A 25 -9.57 4.15 20.91
CA LYS A 25 -10.26 5.24 21.65
C LYS A 25 -9.34 5.99 22.60
N ASN A 26 -8.34 5.30 23.15
CA ASN A 26 -7.47 5.81 24.20
C ASN A 26 -6.07 6.21 23.71
N THR A 27 -5.78 6.04 22.42
CA THR A 27 -4.50 6.43 21.80
C THR A 27 -4.69 7.54 20.77
N ASN A 28 -3.59 8.14 20.30
CA ASN A 28 -3.60 9.20 19.28
C ASN A 28 -2.53 8.95 18.20
N PRO A 29 -2.57 7.82 17.47
CA PRO A 29 -1.55 7.49 16.47
C PRO A 29 -1.60 8.43 15.26
N PHE A 30 -0.46 8.51 14.56
CA PHE A 30 -0.37 9.20 13.27
C PHE A 30 -1.17 8.46 12.20
N GLY A 31 -1.10 7.13 12.19
CA GLY A 31 -1.75 6.33 11.17
C GLY A 31 -1.93 4.87 11.54
N ILE A 32 -2.54 4.14 10.60
CA ILE A 32 -2.77 2.70 10.65
C ILE A 32 -2.37 2.12 9.29
N ILE A 33 -1.61 1.02 9.31
CA ILE A 33 -1.22 0.27 8.11
C ILE A 33 -2.00 -1.04 8.03
N LEU A 34 -2.58 -1.30 6.85
CA LEU A 34 -3.34 -2.50 6.54
C LEU A 34 -2.48 -3.49 5.72
N PHE A 35 -2.68 -4.76 6.00
CA PHE A 35 -2.01 -5.88 5.33
C PHE A 35 -3.05 -6.84 4.73
N SER A 36 -2.59 -7.86 4.00
CA SER A 36 -3.47 -8.88 3.40
C SER A 36 -4.39 -9.58 4.42
N ARG A 37 -3.93 -9.78 5.67
CA ARG A 37 -4.76 -10.34 6.76
C ARG A 37 -5.96 -9.49 7.16
N ASN A 38 -5.99 -8.22 6.75
CA ASN A 38 -7.06 -7.27 7.05
C ASN A 38 -8.09 -7.18 5.91
N PHE A 39 -7.85 -7.87 4.79
CA PHE A 39 -8.62 -7.79 3.57
C PHE A 39 -9.37 -9.10 3.26
N GLU A 40 -10.59 -8.95 2.77
CA GLU A 40 -11.41 -10.04 2.24
C GLU A 40 -12.09 -9.62 0.94
N ASN A 41 -12.74 -8.45 0.95
CA ASN A 41 -13.41 -7.86 -0.20
C ASN A 41 -13.56 -6.34 -0.02
N ARG A 42 -13.95 -5.62 -1.08
CA ARG A 42 -14.11 -4.15 -1.08
C ARG A 42 -15.06 -3.63 -0.01
N LYS A 43 -16.21 -4.30 0.18
CA LYS A 43 -17.19 -3.87 1.18
C LYS A 43 -16.62 -4.00 2.60
N GLN A 44 -16.01 -5.14 2.91
CA GLN A 44 -15.42 -5.40 4.22
C GLN A 44 -14.30 -4.40 4.54
N ILE A 45 -13.41 -4.10 3.60
CA ILE A 45 -12.29 -3.18 3.87
C ILE A 45 -12.78 -1.73 4.04
N GLN A 46 -13.80 -1.30 3.29
CA GLN A 46 -14.44 0.00 3.48
C GLN A 46 -15.08 0.12 4.86
N GLU A 47 -15.82 -0.90 5.31
CA GLU A 47 -16.40 -0.95 6.66
C GLU A 47 -15.31 -0.91 7.74
N LEU A 48 -14.20 -1.65 7.55
CA LEU A 48 -13.09 -1.64 8.48
C LEU A 48 -12.44 -0.25 8.58
N ILE A 49 -12.16 0.39 7.44
CA ILE A 49 -11.56 1.73 7.38
C ILE A 49 -12.48 2.76 8.03
N TYR A 50 -13.78 2.70 7.75
CA TYR A 50 -14.78 3.56 8.38
C TYR A 50 -14.76 3.42 9.92
N ASN A 51 -14.75 2.18 10.43
CA ASN A 51 -14.71 1.91 11.86
C ASN A 51 -13.41 2.40 12.51
N LEU A 52 -12.27 2.21 11.84
CA LEU A 52 -10.96 2.72 12.29
C LEU A 52 -10.96 4.25 12.38
N LYS A 53 -11.41 4.95 11.33
CA LYS A 53 -11.47 6.42 11.32
C LYS A 53 -12.40 6.96 12.42
N ASN A 54 -13.51 6.26 12.71
CA ASN A 54 -14.47 6.67 13.74
C ASN A 54 -14.04 6.40 15.18
N VAL A 55 -13.32 5.30 15.43
CA VAL A 55 -12.91 4.95 16.79
C VAL A 55 -11.76 5.83 17.30
N THR A 56 -10.95 6.38 16.40
CA THR A 56 -9.77 7.17 16.78
C THR A 56 -10.14 8.62 17.13
N LYS A 57 -9.33 9.23 18.01
CA LYS A 57 -9.42 10.67 18.34
C LYS A 57 -8.82 11.56 17.24
N ASN A 58 -7.92 11.02 16.42
CA ASN A 58 -7.26 11.76 15.35
C ASN A 58 -8.16 11.83 14.11
N LYS A 59 -8.84 12.96 13.89
CA LYS A 59 -9.71 13.16 12.73
C LYS A 59 -8.98 13.17 11.38
N ASN A 60 -7.66 13.31 11.40
CA ASN A 60 -6.79 13.28 10.22
C ASN A 60 -5.92 12.01 10.18
N ILE A 61 -6.36 10.93 10.84
CA ILE A 61 -5.59 9.69 10.88
C ILE A 61 -5.35 9.16 9.46
N GLN A 62 -4.10 8.80 9.18
CA GLN A 62 -3.70 8.28 7.88
C GLN A 62 -3.92 6.77 7.84
N ILE A 63 -4.64 6.27 6.84
CA ILE A 63 -4.73 4.85 6.54
C ILE A 63 -3.81 4.52 5.38
N SER A 64 -2.95 3.53 5.56
CA SER A 64 -1.87 3.18 4.64
C SER A 64 -1.87 1.70 4.25
N VAL A 65 -1.24 1.39 3.11
CA VAL A 65 -1.06 0.03 2.59
C VAL A 65 0.18 -0.04 1.68
N ASP A 66 0.74 -1.24 1.49
CA ASP A 66 1.74 -1.51 0.44
C ASP A 66 1.08 -2.13 -0.81
N GLN A 67 0.78 -1.30 -1.81
CA GLN A 67 0.18 -1.74 -3.07
C GLN A 67 1.11 -1.30 -4.23
N GLU A 68 2.19 -2.06 -4.44
CA GLU A 68 3.19 -1.77 -5.46
C GLU A 68 2.92 -2.50 -6.78
N GLY A 69 2.40 -3.73 -6.69
CA GLY A 69 2.26 -4.71 -7.76
C GLY A 69 3.20 -5.91 -7.64
N GLY A 70 2.87 -6.99 -8.35
CA GLY A 70 3.59 -8.26 -8.27
C GLY A 70 3.48 -8.88 -6.88
N LYS A 71 4.64 -9.16 -6.26
CA LYS A 71 4.70 -9.81 -4.93
C LYS A 71 4.22 -8.90 -3.79
N VAL A 72 4.22 -7.58 -3.98
CA VAL A 72 3.81 -6.60 -2.98
C VAL A 72 2.48 -5.99 -3.38
N GLN A 73 1.44 -6.80 -3.21
CA GLN A 73 0.06 -6.41 -3.44
C GLN A 73 -0.80 -6.95 -2.29
N ARG A 74 -1.24 -6.09 -1.35
CA ARG A 74 -2.00 -6.56 -0.19
C ARG A 74 -3.43 -6.93 -0.54
N PHE A 75 -4.07 -6.15 -1.42
CA PHE A 75 -5.43 -6.39 -1.92
C PHE A 75 -5.32 -7.05 -3.31
N ASN A 76 -5.45 -8.37 -3.36
CA ASN A 76 -5.01 -9.20 -4.50
C ASN A 76 -6.01 -10.30 -4.90
N ASN A 77 -7.30 -10.03 -4.81
CA ASN A 77 -8.36 -10.90 -5.34
C ASN A 77 -9.07 -10.23 -6.53
N GLU A 78 -10.12 -10.88 -7.04
CA GLU A 78 -10.97 -10.41 -8.12
C GLU A 78 -11.60 -9.02 -7.93
N ASP A 79 -11.62 -8.50 -6.69
CA ASP A 79 -12.08 -7.15 -6.47
C ASP A 79 -11.10 -6.12 -7.00
N PHE A 80 -9.79 -6.36 -7.04
CA PHE A 80 -8.76 -5.38 -7.42
C PHE A 80 -8.05 -5.78 -8.70
N PHE A 81 -7.49 -4.80 -9.42
CA PHE A 81 -6.64 -5.13 -10.56
C PHE A 81 -5.41 -5.92 -10.11
N GLU A 82 -5.04 -6.93 -10.90
CA GLU A 82 -3.73 -7.55 -10.77
C GLU A 82 -2.67 -6.61 -11.35
N TYR A 83 -1.77 -6.14 -10.50
CA TYR A 83 -0.74 -5.18 -10.89
C TYR A 83 0.57 -5.91 -11.19
N SER A 84 1.17 -5.59 -12.33
CA SER A 84 2.48 -6.14 -12.71
C SER A 84 3.60 -5.64 -11.77
N PRO A 85 4.67 -6.43 -11.58
CA PRO A 85 5.89 -5.97 -10.88
C PRO A 85 6.51 -4.72 -11.54
N GLN A 86 7.01 -3.78 -10.73
CA GLN A 86 7.51 -2.48 -11.23
C GLN A 86 8.76 -2.58 -12.12
N ASN A 87 9.56 -3.65 -12.00
CA ASN A 87 10.74 -3.86 -12.86
C ASN A 87 10.40 -3.96 -14.35
N GLN A 88 9.14 -4.29 -14.69
CA GLN A 88 8.67 -4.31 -16.07
C GLN A 88 8.72 -2.91 -16.72
N PHE A 89 8.50 -1.84 -15.95
CA PHE A 89 8.65 -0.47 -16.48
C PHE A 89 10.08 -0.20 -16.95
N GLY A 90 11.09 -0.67 -16.21
CA GLY A 90 12.49 -0.57 -16.62
C GLY A 90 12.78 -1.34 -17.91
N SER A 91 12.22 -2.54 -18.06
CA SER A 91 12.33 -3.35 -19.29
C SER A 91 11.68 -2.66 -20.50
N ILE A 92 10.52 -2.03 -20.32
CA ILE A 92 9.87 -1.25 -21.38
C ILE A 92 10.66 0.02 -21.67
N TYR A 93 11.19 0.69 -20.64
CA TYR A 93 11.95 1.93 -20.77
C TYR A 93 13.17 1.76 -21.67
N ARG A 94 13.89 0.63 -21.54
CA ARG A 94 15.02 0.28 -22.42
C ARG A 94 14.65 0.19 -23.90
N LYS A 95 13.38 -0.11 -24.24
CA LYS A 95 12.90 -0.23 -25.63
C LYS A 95 12.18 1.03 -26.10
N ASN A 96 11.36 1.64 -25.24
CA ASN A 96 10.55 2.81 -25.55
C ASN A 96 10.29 3.65 -24.28
N PRO A 97 11.12 4.69 -24.03
CA PRO A 97 10.98 5.55 -22.85
C PRO A 97 9.64 6.27 -22.74
N LYS A 98 9.08 6.72 -23.88
CA LYS A 98 7.80 7.45 -23.91
C LYS A 98 6.65 6.54 -23.49
N ALA A 99 6.62 5.31 -23.99
CA ALA A 99 5.63 4.32 -23.61
C ALA A 99 5.77 3.94 -22.12
N ALA A 100 6.99 3.70 -21.64
CA ALA A 100 7.24 3.35 -20.24
C ALA A 100 6.71 4.41 -19.27
N LYS A 101 7.00 5.70 -19.52
CA LYS A 101 6.50 6.80 -18.69
C LYS A 101 4.97 6.88 -18.69
N LYS A 102 4.34 6.71 -19.86
CA LYS A 102 2.87 6.71 -20.00
C LYS A 102 2.23 5.53 -19.24
N ILE A 103 2.82 4.34 -19.35
CA ILE A 103 2.35 3.14 -18.64
C ILE A 103 2.51 3.31 -17.13
N ALA A 104 3.67 3.75 -16.66
CA ALA A 104 3.91 3.99 -15.23
C ALA A 104 2.91 5.01 -14.65
N HIS A 105 2.60 6.08 -15.39
CA HIS A 105 1.59 7.05 -14.98
C HIS A 105 0.21 6.43 -14.82
N TYR A 106 -0.31 5.69 -15.81
CA TYR A 106 -1.62 5.07 -15.71
C TYR A 106 -1.68 3.96 -14.66
N PHE A 107 -0.60 3.21 -14.51
CA PHE A 107 -0.47 2.20 -13.47
C PHE A 107 -0.63 2.81 -12.07
N SER A 108 0.17 3.86 -11.77
CA SER A 108 0.07 4.56 -10.49
C SER A 108 -1.27 5.28 -10.31
N TYR A 109 -1.83 5.84 -11.38
CA TYR A 109 -3.14 6.47 -11.35
C TYR A 109 -4.24 5.46 -10.97
N LEU A 110 -4.23 4.28 -11.59
CA LEU A 110 -5.21 3.24 -11.32
C LEU A 110 -5.12 2.76 -9.88
N ILE A 111 -3.91 2.49 -9.37
CA ILE A 111 -3.71 2.12 -7.96
C ILE A 111 -4.24 3.22 -7.04
N GLY A 112 -3.85 4.47 -7.27
CA GLY A 112 -4.33 5.60 -6.47
C GLY A 112 -5.85 5.74 -6.49
N TYR A 113 -6.48 5.53 -7.65
CA TYR A 113 -7.93 5.57 -7.81
C TYR A 113 -8.62 4.45 -7.02
N GLU A 114 -8.16 3.20 -7.15
CA GLU A 114 -8.75 2.06 -6.43
C GLU A 114 -8.65 2.24 -4.91
N LEU A 115 -7.47 2.64 -4.44
CA LEU A 115 -7.19 2.85 -3.01
C LEU A 115 -8.01 4.01 -2.43
N LYS A 116 -8.09 5.13 -3.16
CA LYS A 116 -8.89 6.28 -2.74
C LYS A 116 -10.37 5.93 -2.59
N ASN A 117 -10.92 5.12 -3.50
CA ASN A 117 -12.33 4.71 -3.46
C ASN A 117 -12.70 3.81 -2.28
N ILE A 118 -11.72 3.16 -1.64
CA ILE A 118 -11.94 2.40 -0.41
C ILE A 118 -11.53 3.16 0.85
N GLY A 119 -11.02 4.40 0.72
CA GLY A 119 -10.69 5.28 1.83
C GLY A 119 -9.26 5.13 2.37
N ILE A 120 -8.34 4.53 1.59
CA ILE A 120 -6.89 4.54 1.85
C ILE A 120 -6.33 5.92 1.49
N ASP A 121 -5.48 6.45 2.36
CA ASP A 121 -4.88 7.78 2.22
C ASP A 121 -3.45 7.71 1.65
N ILE A 122 -2.68 6.68 2.01
CA ILE A 122 -1.27 6.53 1.63
C ILE A 122 -1.02 5.14 1.03
N ASN A 123 -0.29 5.11 -0.08
CA ASN A 123 0.31 3.90 -0.62
C ASN A 123 1.83 3.99 -0.46
N TYR A 124 2.47 2.99 0.15
CA TYR A 124 3.93 2.93 0.26
C TYR A 124 4.55 2.39 -1.03
N SER A 125 4.46 3.20 -2.08
CA SER A 125 4.94 2.95 -3.43
C SER A 125 5.21 4.31 -4.09
N PRO A 126 6.22 4.47 -4.95
CA PRO A 126 7.03 3.43 -5.60
C PRO A 126 8.26 3.00 -4.80
N VAL A 127 8.84 1.85 -5.19
CA VAL A 127 10.19 1.46 -4.77
C VAL A 127 11.19 2.32 -5.53
N ALA A 128 12.08 2.99 -4.80
CA ALA A 128 13.13 3.84 -5.36
C ALA A 128 14.51 3.15 -5.40
N ASP A 129 14.60 1.91 -4.93
CA ASP A 129 15.83 1.14 -4.95
C ASP A 129 16.29 0.86 -6.38
N ILE A 130 17.60 0.96 -6.61
CA ILE A 130 18.18 0.70 -7.92
C ILE A 130 18.32 -0.81 -8.11
N PHE A 131 17.71 -1.33 -9.17
CA PHE A 131 17.83 -2.73 -9.55
C PHE A 131 19.23 -3.00 -10.13
N LEU A 132 20.17 -3.41 -9.28
CA LEU A 132 21.48 -3.88 -9.67
C LEU A 132 21.42 -5.37 -10.03
N ILE A 133 21.56 -5.67 -11.32
CA ILE A 133 22.04 -7.00 -11.70
C ILE A 133 23.53 -6.98 -11.38
N MET A 134 23.96 -7.76 -10.39
CA MET A 134 25.36 -8.06 -10.21
C MET A 134 25.78 -8.84 -11.45
N LEU A 135 26.31 -8.14 -12.45
CA LEU A 135 27.18 -8.74 -13.44
C LEU A 135 28.30 -9.35 -12.62
N ILE A 136 28.20 -10.65 -12.34
CA ILE A 136 29.41 -11.43 -12.12
C ILE A 136 30.18 -11.23 -13.42
N LEU A 137 31.14 -10.33 -13.37
CA LEU A 137 32.17 -10.19 -14.38
C LEU A 137 32.89 -11.54 -14.35
N SER A 138 32.44 -12.48 -15.19
CA SER A 138 33.28 -13.58 -15.64
C SER A 138 34.32 -12.99 -16.59
N SER A 139 35.23 -12.23 -16.02
CA SER A 139 36.53 -11.92 -16.57
C SER A 139 37.55 -12.53 -15.61
N GLU A 140 38.41 -13.39 -16.15
CA GLU A 140 39.56 -14.05 -15.49
C GLU A 140 39.28 -15.42 -14.85
N ILE A 141 39.17 -16.47 -15.67
CA ILE A 141 40.00 -17.69 -15.53
C ILE A 141 40.24 -18.23 -16.96
N GLU A 142 41.32 -17.78 -17.60
CA GLU A 142 42.03 -18.52 -18.65
C GLU A 142 43.52 -18.51 -18.28
#